data_AF-A0A972P6A9-F1
#
_entry.id   AF-A0A972P6A9-F1
#
_cell.length_a   1.000
_cell.length_b   1.000
_cell.length_c   1.000
_cell.angle_alpha   90.00
_cell.angle_beta   90.00
_cell.angle_gamma   90.00
#
_symmetry.space_group_name_H-M   'P 1'
#
loop_
_entity.id
_entity.type
_entity.pdbx_description
1 polymer ?
#
loop_
_entity_poly.entity_id
_entity_poly.type
_entity_poly.pdbx_seq_one_letter_code
_entity_poly.pdbx_strand_id
1 'polypeptide(L)'
;MFLKDYRTNVGYLRNKAHIQNRRWNRKYNTALAFGPRKNGIPKAILVDLDTPDSMKRLADYDAVVQNLRLIKGNGVSVWSREDRKWSESAVGMDKDGRILFLFCRSPLTMRNFNETVKSLDLGVIRMMHMEGGPLASLSIRTRDLVINLAGSYETDLRQDDRNMHQWPIPNAIGVQFSEH
;
A
#
# COMPACT_ATOMS: atom_id res chain seq x y z
N MET A 1 3.32 7.51 -3.42
CA MET A 1 3.46 8.92 -3.81
C MET A 1 4.72 9.54 -3.22
N PHE A 2 5.39 10.41 -3.99
CA PHE A 2 6.60 11.14 -3.57
C PHE A 2 6.43 12.67 -3.69
N LEU A 3 7.24 13.44 -2.96
CA LEU A 3 7.28 14.90 -3.06
C LEU A 3 7.95 15.34 -4.38
N LYS A 4 8.06 16.66 -4.59
CA LYS A 4 8.65 17.26 -5.81
C LYS A 4 10.12 16.88 -6.06
N ASP A 5 10.78 16.26 -5.08
CA ASP A 5 12.13 15.69 -5.20
C ASP A 5 12.14 14.28 -5.82
N TYR A 6 10.97 13.73 -6.13
CA TYR A 6 10.75 12.39 -6.68
C TYR A 6 11.33 11.25 -5.83
N ARG A 7 11.58 11.51 -4.54
CA ARG A 7 12.24 10.55 -3.62
C ARG A 7 11.49 10.43 -2.30
N THR A 8 11.19 11.56 -1.68
CA THR A 8 10.61 11.60 -0.33
C THR A 8 9.14 11.18 -0.37
N ASN A 9 8.74 10.20 0.44
CA ASN A 9 7.35 9.76 0.55
C ASN A 9 6.48 10.93 1.03
N VAL A 10 5.27 11.09 0.50
CA VAL A 10 4.39 12.21 0.88
C VAL A 10 3.86 12.08 2.32
N GLY A 11 3.63 10.85 2.78
CA GLY A 11 3.29 10.52 4.15
C GLY A 11 4.53 10.23 5.00
N TYR A 12 4.29 9.91 6.28
CA TYR A 12 5.33 9.46 7.18
C TYR A 12 5.99 8.17 6.68
N LEU A 13 7.31 8.12 6.71
CA LEU A 13 8.07 6.90 6.39
C LEU A 13 9.32 6.80 7.27
N ARG A 14 9.42 5.69 8.01
CA ARG A 14 10.64 5.28 8.71
C ARG A 14 10.93 3.80 8.51
N ASN A 15 12.21 3.47 8.63
CA ASN A 15 12.72 2.11 8.77
C ASN A 15 13.90 2.13 9.74
N LYS A 16 13.70 1.57 10.94
CA LYS A 16 14.68 1.61 12.05
C LYS A 16 15.12 3.05 12.36
N ALA A 17 16.41 3.33 12.30
CA ALA A 17 16.98 4.67 12.51
C ALA A 17 16.83 5.60 11.30
N HIS A 18 16.58 5.05 10.10
CA HIS A 18 16.38 5.85 8.91
C HIS A 18 14.95 6.40 8.88
N ILE A 19 14.82 7.73 8.93
CA ILE A 19 13.54 8.40 8.75
C ILE A 19 13.59 9.17 7.44
N GLN A 20 12.82 8.69 6.47
CA GLN A 20 12.80 9.26 5.13
C GLN A 20 11.87 10.49 5.09
N ASN A 21 10.70 10.40 5.74
CA ASN A 21 9.84 11.54 6.00
C ASN A 21 9.30 11.51 7.43
N ARG A 22 9.60 12.56 8.20
CA ARG A 22 9.14 12.73 9.60
C ARG A 22 7.71 13.24 9.71
N ARG A 23 7.14 13.80 8.64
CA ARG A 23 5.83 14.47 8.68
C ARG A 23 4.71 13.47 8.46
N TRP A 24 3.76 13.44 9.39
CA TRP A 24 2.48 12.78 9.20
C TRP A 24 1.57 13.64 8.31
N ASN A 25 1.09 13.06 7.23
CA ASN A 25 0.12 13.71 6.35
C ASN A 25 -1.28 13.62 6.95
N ARG A 26 -1.91 14.77 7.23
CA ARG A 26 -3.23 14.84 7.87
C ARG A 26 -4.37 14.22 7.04
N LYS A 27 -4.18 14.06 5.73
CA LYS A 27 -5.18 13.45 4.83
C LYS A 27 -5.02 11.94 4.69
N TYR A 28 -3.87 11.39 5.10
CA TYR A 28 -3.57 9.97 4.95
C TYR A 28 -3.91 9.27 6.25
N ASN A 29 -4.96 8.45 6.24
CA ASN A 29 -5.52 7.88 7.47
C ASN A 29 -5.18 6.40 7.67
N THR A 30 -4.20 5.86 6.94
CA THR A 30 -3.78 4.46 7.10
C THR A 30 -2.27 4.35 7.13
N ALA A 31 -1.76 3.48 7.99
CA ALA A 31 -0.33 3.16 8.07
C ALA A 31 -0.11 1.65 8.18
N LEU A 32 0.88 1.16 7.44
CA LEU A 32 1.44 -0.17 7.59
C LEU A 32 2.66 -0.10 8.49
N ALA A 33 2.77 -1.02 9.44
CA ALA A 33 3.95 -1.20 10.26
C ALA A 33 4.42 -2.65 10.28
N PHE A 34 5.72 -2.87 10.34
CA PHE A 34 6.34 -4.21 10.35
C PHE A 34 7.72 -4.18 11.01
N GLY A 35 8.23 -5.36 11.34
CA GLY A 35 9.46 -5.52 12.11
C GLY A 35 9.20 -5.22 13.59
N PRO A 36 8.54 -6.12 14.33
CA PRO A 36 8.17 -5.87 15.72
C PRO A 36 9.41 -5.71 16.60
N ARG A 37 9.39 -4.73 17.50
CA ARG A 37 10.46 -4.42 18.47
C ARG A 37 10.38 -5.25 19.75
N LYS A 38 9.29 -6.01 19.93
CA LYS A 38 9.05 -6.88 21.07
C LYS A 38 8.42 -8.19 20.63
N ASN A 39 8.57 -9.22 21.45
CA ASN A 39 7.94 -10.51 21.23
C ASN A 39 6.44 -10.45 21.57
N GLY A 40 5.67 -11.40 21.04
CA GLY A 40 4.25 -11.55 21.34
C GLY A 40 3.30 -10.59 20.62
N ILE A 41 3.78 -9.83 19.64
CA ILE A 41 2.94 -8.99 18.76
C ILE A 41 3.02 -9.47 17.30
N PRO A 42 2.03 -9.12 16.45
CA PRO A 42 2.04 -9.48 15.03
C PRO A 42 3.32 -9.02 14.31
N LYS A 43 3.73 -9.74 13.26
CA LYS A 43 4.91 -9.37 12.46
C LYS A 43 4.70 -8.08 11.66
N ALA A 44 3.46 -7.82 11.30
CA ALA A 44 3.01 -6.60 10.63
C ALA A 44 1.57 -6.26 11.03
N ILE A 45 1.22 -4.98 10.96
CA ILE A 45 -0.15 -4.48 11.18
C ILE A 45 -0.46 -3.37 10.16
N LEU A 46 -1.73 -3.29 9.77
CA LEU A 46 -2.29 -2.16 9.03
C LEU A 46 -3.33 -1.47 9.93
N VAL A 47 -3.13 -0.19 10.25
CA VAL A 47 -3.99 0.55 11.19
C VAL A 47 -4.59 1.78 10.54
N ASP A 48 -5.81 2.11 10.97
CA ASP A 48 -6.41 3.41 10.69
C ASP A 48 -5.93 4.43 11.73
N LEU A 49 -5.40 5.56 11.29
CA LEU A 49 -4.80 6.57 12.16
C LEU A 49 -5.83 7.40 12.94
N ASP A 50 -7.09 7.37 12.51
CA ASP A 50 -8.24 7.96 13.21
C ASP A 50 -8.81 7.04 14.31
N THR A 51 -8.10 5.96 14.69
CA THR A 51 -8.50 5.05 15.77
C THR A 51 -7.64 5.22 17.03
N PRO A 52 -8.21 4.96 18.23
CA PRO A 52 -7.47 5.04 19.49
C PRO A 52 -6.20 4.20 19.48
N ASP A 53 -5.17 4.69 20.15
CA ASP A 53 -3.87 4.03 20.34
C ASP A 53 -3.12 3.62 19.07
N SER A 54 -3.58 4.00 17.87
CA SER A 54 -2.93 3.72 16.59
C SER A 54 -1.43 4.10 16.63
N MET A 55 -1.13 5.31 17.08
CA MET A 55 0.25 5.80 17.22
C MET A 55 1.09 5.00 18.23
N LYS A 56 0.50 4.57 19.35
CA LYS A 56 1.20 3.73 20.35
C LYS A 56 1.53 2.37 19.75
N ARG A 57 0.58 1.75 19.04
CA ARG A 57 0.79 0.47 18.35
C ARG A 57 1.88 0.57 17.29
N LEU A 58 1.91 1.66 16.52
CA LEU A 58 2.94 1.90 15.51
C LEU A 58 4.35 2.09 16.11
N ALA A 59 4.46 2.55 17.36
CA ALA A 59 5.74 2.69 18.04
C ALA A 59 6.43 1.34 18.33
N ASP A 60 5.65 0.24 18.39
CA ASP A 60 6.15 -1.11 18.66
C ASP A 60 6.84 -1.78 17.44
N TYR A 61 6.98 -1.10 16.31
CA TYR A 61 7.54 -1.64 15.07
C TYR A 61 8.75 -0.85 14.59
N ASP A 62 9.61 -1.41 13.77
CA ASP A 62 10.81 -0.78 13.20
C ASP A 62 10.51 0.03 11.96
N ALA A 63 9.65 -0.48 11.09
CA ALA A 63 9.24 0.20 9.89
C ALA A 63 7.78 0.65 10.00
N VAL A 64 7.52 1.87 9.52
CA VAL A 64 6.17 2.43 9.42
C VAL A 64 6.11 3.27 8.16
N VAL A 65 5.10 3.03 7.34
CA VAL A 65 4.76 3.84 6.17
C VAL A 65 3.30 4.29 6.28
N GLN A 66 3.04 5.54 5.97
CA GLN A 66 1.70 6.12 5.93
C GLN A 66 1.32 6.43 4.49
N ASN A 67 0.15 5.97 4.05
CA ASN A 67 -0.37 6.26 2.73
C ASN A 67 -1.88 6.58 2.75
N LEU A 68 -2.39 6.96 1.58
CA LEU A 68 -3.79 7.29 1.37
C LEU A 68 -4.68 6.07 1.61
N ARG A 69 -5.73 6.25 2.41
CA ARG A 69 -6.67 5.18 2.79
C ARG A 69 -7.55 4.83 1.60
N LEU A 70 -7.66 3.54 1.29
CA LEU A 70 -8.61 3.00 0.32
C LEU A 70 -9.84 2.42 1.03
N ILE A 71 -9.62 1.52 1.98
CA ILE A 71 -10.65 0.87 2.79
C ILE A 71 -10.34 1.12 4.27
N LYS A 72 -11.29 1.72 4.99
CA LYS A 72 -11.29 1.86 6.45
C LYS A 72 -11.70 0.55 7.10
N GLY A 73 -11.26 0.32 8.34
CA GLY A 73 -11.71 -0.78 9.21
C GLY A 73 -13.19 -1.14 9.05
N ASN A 74 -13.48 -2.44 9.12
CA ASN A 74 -14.78 -3.05 8.80
C ASN A 74 -15.13 -3.03 7.30
N GLY A 75 -14.15 -2.88 6.40
CA GLY A 75 -14.38 -3.03 4.96
C GLY A 75 -15.06 -1.82 4.29
N VAL A 76 -15.02 -0.65 4.92
CA VAL A 76 -15.72 0.55 4.45
C VAL A 76 -14.85 1.31 3.43
N SER A 77 -15.31 1.37 2.18
CA SER A 77 -14.70 2.22 1.13
C SER A 77 -14.93 3.70 1.47
N VAL A 78 -13.88 4.52 1.43
CA VAL A 78 -13.94 5.96 1.79
C VAL A 78 -13.88 6.90 0.58
N TRP A 79 -13.91 6.35 -0.64
CA TRP A 79 -13.80 7.11 -1.88
C TRP A 79 -15.16 7.46 -2.47
N SER A 80 -15.35 8.74 -2.76
CA SER A 80 -16.51 9.24 -3.50
C SER A 80 -16.47 8.76 -4.96
N ARG A 81 -17.59 8.93 -5.67
CA ARG A 81 -17.61 8.70 -7.12
C ARG A 81 -16.69 9.72 -7.81
N GLU A 82 -15.86 9.21 -8.71
CA GLU A 82 -14.98 9.99 -9.59
C GLU A 82 -14.77 9.21 -10.89
N ASP A 83 -14.37 9.91 -11.95
CA ASP A 83 -14.15 9.31 -13.28
C ASP A 83 -12.67 9.01 -13.55
N ARG A 84 -11.77 9.50 -12.70
CA ARG A 84 -10.34 9.24 -12.83
C ARG A 84 -10.04 7.77 -12.51
N LYS A 85 -9.15 7.18 -13.28
CA LYS A 85 -8.80 5.75 -13.23
C LYS A 85 -7.30 5.57 -13.20
N TRP A 86 -6.90 4.49 -12.56
CA TRP A 86 -5.50 4.10 -12.43
C TRP A 86 -5.34 2.59 -12.56
N SER A 87 -4.22 2.15 -13.11
CA SER A 87 -3.58 0.91 -12.65
C SER A 87 -3.13 1.11 -11.20
N GLU A 88 -3.18 0.09 -10.36
CA GLU A 88 -3.05 0.28 -8.92
C GLU A 88 -2.21 -0.81 -8.26
N SER A 89 -1.30 -0.42 -7.37
CA SER A 89 -0.76 -1.30 -6.35
C SER A 89 -1.24 -0.85 -4.97
N ALA A 90 -1.62 -1.82 -4.14
CA ALA A 90 -2.18 -1.57 -2.82
C ALA A 90 -1.69 -2.58 -1.79
N VAL A 91 -1.76 -2.18 -0.52
CA VAL A 91 -1.56 -3.08 0.62
C VAL A 91 -2.85 -3.16 1.43
N GLY A 92 -3.34 -4.37 1.62
CA GLY A 92 -4.53 -4.69 2.41
C GLY A 92 -4.20 -5.48 3.67
N MET A 93 -5.20 -5.60 4.54
CA MET A 93 -5.19 -6.54 5.67
C MET A 93 -6.56 -7.21 5.78
N ASP A 94 -6.56 -8.53 5.93
CA ASP A 94 -7.77 -9.32 6.14
C ASP A 94 -8.22 -9.33 7.62
N LYS A 95 -9.36 -9.96 7.88
CA LYS A 95 -9.91 -10.12 9.24
C LYS A 95 -9.04 -10.97 10.19
N ASP A 96 -8.17 -11.81 9.65
CA ASP A 96 -7.25 -12.67 10.41
C ASP A 96 -5.90 -11.97 10.67
N GLY A 97 -5.73 -10.73 10.18
CA GLY A 97 -4.50 -9.95 10.31
C GLY A 97 -3.42 -10.29 9.27
N ARG A 98 -3.75 -11.05 8.22
CA ARG A 98 -2.81 -11.31 7.11
C ARG A 98 -2.67 -10.05 6.26
N ILE A 99 -1.43 -9.73 5.89
CA ILE A 99 -1.14 -8.63 4.97
C ILE A 99 -1.25 -9.14 3.54
N LEU A 100 -1.96 -8.38 2.71
CA LEU A 100 -2.21 -8.68 1.31
C LEU A 100 -1.48 -7.65 0.44
N PHE A 101 -0.67 -8.12 -0.50
CA PHE A 101 -0.11 -7.29 -1.57
C PHE A 101 -1.01 -7.45 -2.80
N LEU A 102 -1.57 -6.35 -3.28
CA LEU A 102 -2.56 -6.33 -4.34
C LEU A 102 -2.05 -5.53 -5.52
N PHE A 103 -2.37 -5.99 -6.72
CA PHE A 103 -2.01 -5.32 -7.97
C PHE A 103 -3.16 -5.45 -8.98
N CYS A 104 -3.51 -4.34 -9.63
CA CYS A 104 -4.49 -4.28 -10.70
C CYS A 104 -3.91 -3.49 -11.88
N ARG A 105 -3.71 -4.14 -13.02
CA ARG A 105 -3.29 -3.46 -14.24
C ARG A 105 -4.43 -2.66 -14.86
N SER A 106 -5.63 -3.25 -14.90
CA SER A 106 -6.79 -2.65 -15.54
C SER A 106 -7.14 -1.30 -14.92
N PRO A 107 -7.46 -0.28 -15.73
CA PRO A 107 -7.80 1.04 -15.21
C PRO A 107 -9.13 1.02 -14.48
N LEU A 108 -9.09 1.20 -13.17
CA LEU A 108 -10.27 1.31 -12.32
C LEU A 108 -10.29 2.65 -11.58
N THR A 109 -11.48 3.16 -11.34
CA THR A 109 -11.66 4.22 -10.34
C THR A 109 -11.35 3.63 -8.97
N MET A 110 -10.89 4.44 -8.01
CA MET A 110 -10.55 3.92 -6.67
C MET A 110 -11.74 3.23 -6.00
N ARG A 111 -12.96 3.76 -6.20
CA ARG A 111 -14.19 3.10 -5.75
C ARG A 111 -14.37 1.72 -6.39
N ASN A 112 -14.23 1.60 -7.71
CA ASN A 112 -14.41 0.32 -8.40
C ASN A 112 -13.30 -0.68 -8.05
N PHE A 113 -12.07 -0.22 -7.85
CA PHE A 113 -10.98 -1.05 -7.34
C PHE A 113 -11.33 -1.63 -5.96
N ASN A 114 -11.80 -0.79 -5.02
CA ASN A 114 -12.22 -1.24 -3.70
C ASN A 114 -13.35 -2.28 -3.75
N GLU A 115 -14.37 -2.06 -4.58
CA GLU A 115 -15.47 -3.02 -4.73
C GLU A 115 -15.02 -4.31 -5.41
N THR A 116 -14.10 -4.25 -6.38
CA THR A 116 -13.51 -5.43 -7.02
C THR A 116 -12.74 -6.26 -6.00
N VAL A 117 -11.89 -5.63 -5.17
CA VAL A 117 -11.14 -6.34 -4.12
C VAL A 117 -12.10 -6.99 -3.11
N LYS A 118 -13.18 -6.31 -2.75
CA LYS A 118 -14.21 -6.86 -1.86
C LYS A 118 -14.96 -8.05 -2.48
N SER A 119 -15.18 -8.07 -3.79
CA SER A 119 -15.87 -9.18 -4.46
C SER A 119 -15.02 -10.44 -4.61
N LEU A 120 -13.71 -10.37 -4.34
CA LEU A 120 -12.81 -11.54 -4.33
C LEU A 120 -12.91 -12.40 -3.06
N ASP A 121 -13.75 -12.00 -2.09
CA ASP A 121 -13.93 -12.69 -0.80
C ASP A 121 -12.63 -12.93 -0.01
N LEU A 122 -11.66 -12.01 -0.16
CA LEU A 122 -10.38 -12.06 0.56
C LEU A 122 -10.48 -11.62 2.03
N GLY A 123 -11.69 -11.29 2.51
CA GLY A 123 -11.90 -10.82 3.88
C GLY A 123 -11.22 -9.48 4.21
N VAL A 124 -10.94 -8.63 3.22
CA VAL A 124 -10.22 -7.35 3.40
C VAL A 124 -11.01 -6.40 4.30
N ILE A 125 -10.41 -6.01 5.42
CA ILE A 125 -11.02 -5.05 6.35
C ILE A 125 -10.36 -3.67 6.33
N ARG A 126 -9.12 -3.58 5.84
CA ARG A 126 -8.36 -2.33 5.69
C ARG A 126 -7.52 -2.39 4.43
N MET A 127 -7.35 -1.24 3.76
CA MET A 127 -6.50 -1.15 2.57
C MET A 127 -5.97 0.26 2.38
N MET A 128 -4.73 0.40 1.94
CA MET A 128 -4.13 1.66 1.54
C MET A 128 -3.50 1.57 0.16
N HIS A 129 -3.49 2.71 -0.52
CA HIS A 129 -2.82 2.93 -1.79
C HIS A 129 -1.31 2.80 -1.63
N MET A 130 -0.62 2.31 -2.66
CA MET A 130 0.84 2.38 -2.75
C MET A 130 1.24 3.35 -3.85
N GLU A 131 1.28 2.87 -5.08
CA GLU A 131 1.46 3.71 -6.27
C GLU A 131 0.39 3.37 -7.30
N GLY A 132 -0.04 4.40 -8.02
CA GLY A 132 -0.98 4.29 -9.12
C GLY A 132 -0.28 4.46 -10.46
N GLY A 133 -1.03 4.28 -11.53
CA GLY A 133 -0.57 4.59 -12.86
C GLY A 133 0.59 3.71 -13.32
N PRO A 134 1.50 4.26 -14.14
CA PRO A 134 2.69 3.55 -14.60
C PRO A 134 3.69 3.16 -13.49
N LEU A 135 3.60 3.80 -12.31
CA LEU A 135 4.44 3.51 -11.15
C LEU A 135 3.95 2.30 -10.34
N ALA A 136 2.67 1.93 -10.48
CA ALA A 136 2.13 0.74 -9.84
C ALA A 136 2.95 -0.49 -10.26
N SER A 137 3.42 -1.25 -9.28
CA SER A 137 4.28 -2.40 -9.54
C SER A 137 4.13 -3.47 -8.45
N LEU A 138 4.29 -4.73 -8.86
CA LEU A 138 4.39 -5.88 -7.96
C LEU A 138 5.40 -6.87 -8.54
N SER A 139 6.35 -7.31 -7.73
CA SER A 139 7.35 -8.30 -8.13
C SER A 139 7.26 -9.51 -7.22
N ILE A 140 7.19 -10.69 -7.82
CA ILE A 140 7.19 -11.97 -7.11
C ILE A 140 8.43 -12.73 -7.56
N ARG A 141 9.18 -13.22 -6.58
CA ARG A 141 10.39 -14.01 -6.76
C ARG A 141 10.30 -15.20 -5.82
N THR A 142 10.15 -16.39 -6.39
CA THR A 142 10.28 -17.67 -5.70
C THR A 142 11.19 -18.57 -6.53
N ARG A 143 11.45 -19.80 -6.07
CA ARG A 143 12.21 -20.79 -6.85
C ARG A 143 11.59 -21.06 -8.22
N ASP A 144 10.26 -21.15 -8.27
CA ASP A 144 9.52 -21.61 -9.45
C ASP A 144 8.72 -20.50 -10.14
N LEU A 145 8.74 -19.27 -9.59
CA LEU A 145 7.94 -18.15 -10.08
C LEU A 145 8.73 -16.84 -10.08
N VAL A 146 8.87 -16.25 -11.26
CA VAL A 146 9.44 -14.92 -11.46
C VAL A 146 8.42 -14.08 -12.23
N ILE A 147 7.78 -13.15 -11.53
CA ILE A 147 6.81 -12.24 -12.11
C ILE A 147 7.24 -10.80 -11.82
N ASN A 148 7.11 -9.92 -12.83
CA ASN A 148 7.16 -8.47 -12.68
C ASN A 148 5.91 -7.89 -13.31
N LEU A 149 4.99 -7.39 -12.48
CA LEU A 149 3.78 -6.72 -12.92
C LEU A 149 4.03 -5.21 -12.93
N ALA A 150 3.62 -4.55 -14.01
CA ALA A 150 3.71 -3.11 -14.20
C ALA A 150 2.33 -2.53 -14.51
N GLY A 151 1.98 -1.42 -13.85
CA GLY A 151 0.83 -0.62 -14.21
C GLY A 151 1.07 0.15 -15.49
N SER A 152 0.02 0.71 -16.09
CA SER A 152 0.13 1.45 -17.35
C SER A 152 -0.73 2.70 -17.38
N TYR A 153 -1.94 2.65 -16.84
CA TYR A 153 -2.93 3.67 -17.09
C TYR A 153 -3.08 4.63 -15.92
N GLU A 154 -3.08 5.93 -16.19
CA GLU A 154 -3.52 6.99 -15.27
C GLU A 154 -4.23 8.11 -16.05
N THR A 155 -5.44 8.47 -15.62
CA THR A 155 -6.17 9.61 -16.20
C THR A 155 -5.35 10.90 -16.10
N ASP A 156 -5.26 11.64 -17.20
CA ASP A 156 -4.50 12.89 -17.39
C ASP A 156 -2.96 12.73 -17.47
N LEU A 157 -2.42 11.52 -17.27
CA LEU A 157 -0.96 11.27 -17.38
C LEU A 157 -0.63 10.30 -18.51
N ARG A 158 -1.31 9.15 -18.56
CA ARG A 158 -1.10 8.10 -19.56
C ARG A 158 -2.36 7.28 -19.74
N GLN A 159 -3.07 7.46 -20.85
CA GLN A 159 -4.37 6.83 -21.07
C GLN A 159 -4.30 5.66 -22.07
N ASP A 160 -3.27 4.82 -21.95
CA ASP A 160 -3.11 3.60 -22.74
C ASP A 160 -2.60 2.44 -21.88
N ASP A 161 -2.77 1.21 -22.37
CA ASP A 161 -2.31 -0.02 -21.72
C ASP A 161 -0.98 -0.58 -22.28
N ARG A 162 -0.11 0.29 -22.82
CA ARG A 162 1.12 -0.13 -23.52
C ARG A 162 2.37 -0.21 -22.65
N ASN A 163 2.32 0.15 -21.36
CA ASN A 163 3.50 0.06 -20.50
C ASN A 163 3.79 -1.39 -20.11
N MET A 164 4.95 -1.92 -20.47
CA MET A 164 5.34 -3.32 -20.20
C MET A 164 6.46 -3.45 -19.18
N HIS A 165 6.93 -2.34 -18.61
CA HIS A 165 8.08 -2.31 -17.70
C HIS A 165 7.76 -1.56 -16.42
N GLN A 166 8.29 -2.05 -15.30
CA GLN A 166 8.19 -1.34 -14.03
C GLN A 166 9.04 -0.07 -14.08
N TRP A 167 8.47 1.04 -13.64
CA TRP A 167 9.20 2.29 -13.51
C TRP A 167 10.03 2.29 -12.23
N PRO A 168 11.19 2.96 -12.21
CA PRO A 168 11.99 3.08 -11.01
C PRO A 168 11.22 3.83 -9.92
N ILE A 169 11.20 3.27 -8.71
CA ILE A 169 10.57 3.87 -7.54
C ILE A 169 11.60 3.99 -6.40
N PRO A 170 11.56 5.07 -5.60
CA PRO A 170 12.54 5.32 -4.54
C PRO A 170 12.36 4.44 -3.30
N ASN A 171 11.18 3.83 -3.13
CA ASN A 171 10.89 2.99 -1.96
C ASN A 171 10.09 1.75 -2.40
N ALA A 172 10.44 0.59 -1.84
CA ALA A 172 9.69 -0.64 -2.02
C ALA A 172 9.44 -1.29 -0.65
N ILE A 173 8.33 -2.03 -0.55
CA ILE A 173 8.01 -2.86 0.61
C ILE A 173 7.91 -4.29 0.10
N GLY A 174 8.57 -5.21 0.81
CA GLY A 174 8.58 -6.61 0.45
C GLY A 174 8.59 -7.48 1.67
N VAL A 175 8.22 -8.74 1.46
CA VAL A 175 8.41 -9.83 2.41
C VAL A 175 9.45 -10.77 1.82
N GLN A 176 10.32 -11.29 2.67
CA GLN A 176 11.25 -12.35 2.34
C GLN A 176 11.08 -13.46 3.37
N PHE A 177 11.26 -14.71 2.95
CA PHE A 177 11.40 -15.80 3.90
C PHE A 177 12.73 -15.62 4.63
N SER A 178 12.72 -15.70 5.95
CA SER A 178 13.96 -15.85 6.72
C SER A 178 14.41 -17.29 6.59
N GLU A 179 15.57 -17.53 6.00
CA GLU A 179 16.28 -18.79 6.21
C GLU A 179 16.62 -18.87 7.71
N HIS A 180 16.24 -19.97 8.36
CA HIS A 180 16.63 -20.30 9.73
C HIS A 180 17.87 -21.18 9.69
#